data_AF-A0A7W1M1V4-F1
#
_entry.id   AF-A0A7W1M1V4-F1
#
_cell.length_a   1.000
_cell.length_b   1.000
_cell.length_c   1.000
_cell.angle_alpha   90.00
_cell.angle_beta   90.00
_cell.angle_gamma   90.00
#
_symmetry.space_group_name_H-M   'P 1'
#
loop_
_entity.id
_entity.type
_entity.pdbx_description
1 polymer ?
#
loop_
_entity_poly.entity_id
_entity_poly.type
_entity_poly.pdbx_seq_one_letter_code
_entity_poly.pdbx_strand_id
1 'polypeptide(L)'
;MEVEKAIRTRRTHKAFGARELDRAVIEELVELARWAPNHHLTNPWRFRVIGEHTRARLMDLAEAEKSGAALKPQRAPTLIADAAWAHGQAQAACWPTVVVNPRSAAMRERPCLHSGRS
;
A
#
# COMPACT_ATOMS: atom_id res chain seq x y z
N MET A 1 -10.59 -12.76 -13.70
CA MET A 1 -11.35 -11.85 -12.81
C MET A 1 -11.75 -10.68 -13.66
N GLU A 2 -13.04 -10.33 -13.68
CA GLU A 2 -13.53 -9.19 -14.47
C GLU A 2 -13.06 -7.86 -13.88
N VAL A 3 -12.58 -6.94 -14.74
CA VAL A 3 -12.00 -5.64 -14.34
C VAL A 3 -13.00 -4.81 -13.52
N GLU A 4 -14.26 -4.76 -13.93
CA GLU A 4 -15.32 -4.02 -13.21
C GLU A 4 -15.50 -4.52 -11.78
N LYS A 5 -15.48 -5.85 -11.59
CA LYS A 5 -15.60 -6.47 -10.26
C LYS A 5 -14.39 -6.13 -9.39
N ALA A 6 -13.18 -6.17 -9.96
CA ALA A 6 -11.96 -5.81 -9.25
C ALA A 6 -12.02 -4.36 -8.73
N ILE A 7 -12.47 -3.43 -9.57
CA ILE A 7 -12.62 -2.02 -9.22
C ILE A 7 -13.65 -1.82 -8.10
N ARG A 8 -14.87 -2.38 -8.26
CA ARG A 8 -15.97 -2.17 -7.29
C ARG A 8 -15.71 -2.82 -5.93
N THR A 9 -14.94 -3.90 -5.89
CA THR A 9 -14.66 -4.64 -4.65
C THR A 9 -13.38 -4.19 -3.94
N ARG A 10 -12.55 -3.32 -4.57
CA ARG A 10 -11.32 -2.81 -3.98
C ARG A 10 -11.61 -2.00 -2.72
N ARG A 11 -11.01 -2.40 -1.61
CA ARG A 11 -11.06 -1.69 -0.33
C ARG A 11 -9.68 -1.57 0.30
N THR A 12 -9.53 -0.65 1.22
CA THR A 12 -8.31 -0.55 2.03
C THR A 12 -8.26 -1.71 3.02
N HIS A 13 -7.26 -2.57 2.89
CA HIS A 13 -7.00 -3.65 3.84
C HIS A 13 -6.06 -3.17 4.95
N LYS A 14 -6.32 -3.57 6.20
CA LYS A 14 -5.49 -3.24 7.39
C LYS A 14 -4.99 -4.48 8.15
N ALA A 15 -5.32 -5.66 7.63
CA ALA A 15 -4.94 -6.95 8.19
C ALA A 15 -4.27 -7.77 7.10
N PHE A 16 -3.04 -8.18 7.34
CA PHE A 16 -2.18 -8.83 6.35
C PHE A 16 -1.73 -10.20 6.85
N GLY A 17 -1.43 -11.09 5.90
CA GLY A 17 -0.79 -12.37 6.23
C GLY A 17 0.66 -12.15 6.67
N ALA A 18 1.22 -13.14 7.37
CA ALA A 18 2.63 -13.13 7.76
C ALA A 18 3.59 -13.45 6.59
N ARG A 19 3.07 -13.97 5.47
CA ARG A 19 3.85 -14.35 4.30
C ARG A 19 4.20 -13.11 3.47
N GLU A 20 5.49 -12.96 3.19
CA GLU A 20 6.01 -11.98 2.22
C GLU A 20 5.51 -12.27 0.80
N LEU A 21 5.44 -11.24 -0.03
CA LEU A 21 5.18 -11.40 -1.45
C LEU A 21 6.46 -11.82 -2.18
N ASP A 22 6.29 -12.77 -3.11
CA ASP A 22 7.39 -13.17 -4.00
C ASP A 22 7.81 -12.00 -4.88
N ARG A 23 9.11 -11.92 -5.18
CA ARG A 23 9.69 -10.82 -5.97
C ARG A 23 8.99 -10.64 -7.33
N ALA A 24 8.67 -11.73 -8.01
CA ALA A 24 8.00 -11.71 -9.31
C ALA A 24 6.61 -11.04 -9.24
N VAL A 25 5.86 -11.29 -8.17
CA VAL A 25 4.55 -10.67 -7.95
C VAL A 25 4.69 -9.17 -7.75
N ILE A 26 5.71 -8.74 -6.99
CA ILE A 26 6.01 -7.32 -6.78
C ILE A 26 6.35 -6.63 -8.11
N GLU A 27 7.16 -7.27 -8.96
CA GLU A 27 7.55 -6.74 -10.27
C GLU A 27 6.37 -6.60 -11.21
N GLU A 28 5.49 -7.61 -11.28
CA GLU A 28 4.26 -7.55 -12.08
C GLU A 28 3.34 -6.40 -11.62
N LEU A 29 3.16 -6.23 -10.30
CA LEU A 29 2.34 -5.16 -9.75
C LEU A 29 2.91 -3.77 -10.06
N VAL A 30 4.22 -3.60 -9.93
CA VAL A 30 4.90 -2.34 -10.27
C VAL A 30 4.80 -2.08 -11.78
N GLU A 31 4.95 -3.10 -12.61
CA GLU A 31 4.80 -2.96 -14.06
C GLU A 31 3.39 -2.49 -14.42
N LEU A 32 2.35 -3.14 -13.89
CA LEU A 32 0.96 -2.70 -14.08
C LEU A 32 0.73 -1.25 -13.60
N ALA A 33 1.30 -0.86 -12.46
CA ALA A 33 1.15 0.48 -11.91
C ALA A 33 1.77 1.57 -12.80
N ARG A 34 2.80 1.26 -13.60
CA ARG A 34 3.46 2.22 -14.50
C ARG A 34 2.61 2.64 -15.69
N TRP A 35 1.58 1.86 -16.03
CA TRP A 35 0.63 2.18 -17.11
C TRP A 35 -0.37 3.27 -16.75
N ALA A 36 -0.31 3.83 -15.53
CA ALA A 36 -1.11 4.99 -15.17
C ALA A 36 -0.84 6.20 -16.10
N PRO A 37 -1.89 6.90 -16.56
CA PRO A 37 -1.73 8.04 -17.46
C PRO A 37 -0.94 9.15 -16.76
N ASN A 38 -0.02 9.77 -17.49
CA ASN A 38 0.75 10.91 -17.00
C ASN A 38 0.92 11.98 -18.07
N HIS A 39 0.83 13.23 -17.63
CA HIS A 39 1.03 14.39 -18.49
C HIS A 39 2.51 14.50 -18.89
N HIS A 40 2.76 14.81 -20.16
CA HIS A 40 4.11 14.93 -20.75
C HIS A 40 4.98 13.65 -20.75
N LEU A 41 4.41 12.46 -20.52
CA LEU A 41 5.15 11.19 -20.59
C LEU A 41 6.40 11.14 -19.68
N THR A 42 6.38 11.89 -18.59
CA THR A 42 7.51 12.02 -17.64
C THR A 42 7.69 10.79 -16.76
N ASN A 43 6.67 9.95 -16.64
CA ASN A 43 6.66 8.75 -15.78
C ASN A 43 7.25 9.05 -14.38
N PRO A 44 6.59 9.94 -13.60
CA PRO A 44 7.19 10.52 -12.40
C PRO A 44 7.26 9.54 -11.22
N TRP A 45 6.57 8.40 -11.31
CA TRP A 45 6.46 7.40 -10.25
C TRP A 45 7.82 6.76 -9.91
N ARG A 46 8.12 6.63 -8.63
CA ARG A 46 9.31 5.96 -8.08
C ARG A 46 8.85 5.01 -6.97
N PHE A 47 8.80 3.73 -7.30
CA PHE A 47 8.48 2.67 -6.34
C PHE A 47 9.76 2.17 -5.66
N ARG A 48 9.70 2.01 -4.34
CA ARG A 48 10.79 1.47 -3.51
C ARG A 48 10.26 0.30 -2.70
N VAL A 49 10.80 -0.88 -2.95
CA VAL A 49 10.56 -2.06 -2.09
C VAL A 49 11.42 -1.89 -0.84
N ILE A 50 10.78 -1.87 0.32
CA ILE A 50 11.46 -1.64 1.59
C ILE A 50 11.90 -2.99 2.15
N GLY A 51 13.22 -3.20 2.20
CA GLY A 51 13.82 -4.39 2.83
C GLY A 51 13.77 -4.33 4.36
N GLU A 52 14.02 -5.49 4.99
CA GLU A 52 13.81 -5.69 6.42
C GLU A 52 14.56 -4.69 7.32
N HIS A 53 15.83 -4.40 7.03
CA HIS A 53 16.60 -3.44 7.84
C HIS A 53 16.03 -2.01 7.77
N THR A 54 15.62 -1.55 6.57
CA THR A 54 14.99 -0.23 6.43
C THR A 54 13.62 -0.22 7.09
N ARG A 55 12.87 -1.31 6.99
CA ARG A 55 11.57 -1.48 7.64
C ARG A 55 11.69 -1.42 9.16
N ALA A 56 12.69 -2.07 9.77
CA ALA A 56 12.99 -1.96 11.20
C ALA A 56 13.26 -0.50 11.61
N ARG A 57 14.15 0.20 10.90
CA ARG A 57 14.43 1.62 11.18
C ARG A 57 13.20 2.51 11.04
N LEU A 58 12.33 2.24 10.06
CA LEU A 58 11.06 2.98 9.91
C LEU A 58 10.13 2.76 11.11
N MET A 59 10.11 1.57 11.71
CA MET A 59 9.35 1.33 12.94
C MET A 59 9.92 2.13 14.10
N ASP A 60 11.24 2.11 14.29
CA ASP A 60 11.90 2.85 15.36
C ASP A 60 11.61 4.35 15.27
N LEU A 61 11.75 4.93 14.07
CA LEU A 61 11.46 6.34 13.81
C LEU A 61 9.98 6.66 14.05
N ALA A 62 9.06 5.81 13.61
CA ALA A 62 7.63 6.02 13.81
C ALA A 62 7.27 6.00 15.31
N GLU A 63 7.82 5.05 16.08
CA GLU A 63 7.58 4.97 17.52
C GLU A 63 8.12 6.20 18.27
N ALA A 64 9.31 6.68 17.87
CA ALA A 64 9.92 7.88 18.42
C ALA A 64 9.12 9.16 18.13
N GLU A 65 8.50 9.27 16.94
CA GLU A 65 7.63 10.39 16.58
C GLU A 65 6.31 10.36 17.38
N LYS A 66 5.69 9.18 17.47
CA LYS A 66 4.43 8.99 18.17
C LYS A 66 4.31 7.55 18.66
N SER A 67 4.14 7.38 19.97
CA SER A 67 3.97 6.04 20.54
C SER A 67 2.80 5.27 19.91
N GLY A 68 3.07 4.01 19.56
CA GLY A 68 2.17 3.10 18.88
C GLY A 68 2.09 3.27 17.36
N ALA A 69 2.81 4.23 16.75
CA ALA A 69 2.79 4.42 15.30
C ALA A 69 3.54 3.30 14.55
N ALA A 70 4.51 2.63 15.18
CA ALA A 70 5.22 1.48 14.62
C ALA A 70 4.29 0.31 14.26
N LEU A 71 3.12 0.21 14.93
CA LEU A 71 2.13 -0.83 14.66
C LEU A 71 1.63 -0.83 13.22
N LYS A 72 1.71 0.28 12.49
CA LYS A 72 1.27 0.34 11.09
C LYS A 72 2.24 -0.41 10.16
N PRO A 73 3.52 -0.03 10.02
CA PRO A 73 4.48 -0.78 9.20
C PRO A 73 4.74 -2.20 9.72
N GLN A 74 4.55 -2.46 11.01
CA GLN A 74 4.72 -3.80 11.58
C GLN A 74 3.72 -4.82 11.01
N ARG A 75 2.48 -4.41 10.72
CA ARG A 75 1.42 -5.34 10.31
C ARG A 75 1.64 -5.99 8.96
N ALA A 76 2.42 -5.38 8.07
CA ALA A 76 2.68 -5.87 6.72
C ALA A 76 4.13 -6.37 6.60
N PRO A 77 4.36 -7.60 6.11
CA PRO A 77 5.71 -8.12 5.92
C PRO A 77 6.38 -7.54 4.67
N THR A 78 5.61 -7.23 3.62
CA THR A 78 6.11 -6.53 2.43
C THR A 78 5.61 -5.09 2.43
N LEU A 79 6.53 -4.13 2.29
CA LEU A 79 6.23 -2.71 2.18
C LEU A 79 6.79 -2.16 0.87
N ILE A 80 5.94 -1.43 0.13
CA ILE A 80 6.34 -0.66 -1.04
C ILE A 80 5.98 0.79 -0.75
N ALA A 81 6.95 1.68 -0.91
CA ALA A 81 6.74 3.11 -0.86
C ALA A 81 6.75 3.66 -2.28
N ASP A 82 5.72 4.41 -2.65
CA ASP A 82 5.70 5.20 -3.86
C ASP A 82 6.05 6.67 -3.56
N ALA A 83 6.69 7.32 -4.53
CA ALA A 83 6.94 8.75 -4.53
C ALA A 83 6.82 9.26 -5.97
N ALA A 84 6.45 10.52 -6.14
CA ALA A 84 6.46 11.20 -7.43
C ALA A 84 7.62 12.19 -7.49
N TRP A 85 8.30 12.26 -8.63
CA TRP A 85 9.28 13.30 -8.91
C TRP A 85 8.71 14.31 -9.89
N ALA A 86 8.74 15.59 -9.53
CA ALA A 86 8.37 16.68 -10.41
C ALA A 86 9.47 17.75 -10.37
N HIS A 87 9.93 18.20 -11.55
CA HIS A 87 10.84 19.35 -11.69
C HIS A 87 12.12 19.33 -10.82
N GLY A 88 12.81 18.18 -10.73
CA GLY A 88 14.05 18.09 -9.95
C GLY A 88 13.88 18.22 -8.43
N GLN A 89 12.63 18.24 -7.94
CA GLN A 89 12.29 18.15 -6.53
C GLN A 89 11.50 16.86 -6.28
N ALA A 90 11.81 16.18 -5.18
CA ALA A 90 10.97 15.11 -4.69
C ALA A 90 9.71 15.74 -4.08
N GLN A 91 8.62 15.78 -4.84
CA GLN A 91 7.33 16.12 -4.26
C GLN A 91 6.80 14.85 -3.61
N ALA A 92 6.97 14.74 -2.29
CA ALA A 92 6.31 13.73 -1.51
C ALA A 92 4.79 13.97 -1.58
N ALA A 93 4.15 13.45 -2.63
CA ALA A 93 2.72 13.19 -2.58
C ALA A 93 2.54 12.10 -1.54
N CYS A 94 2.29 12.52 -0.30
CA CYS A 94 2.15 11.66 0.86
C CYS A 94 0.86 10.83 0.73
N TRP A 95 0.91 9.77 -0.07
CA TRP A 95 -0.07 8.69 -0.08
C TRP A 95 0.71 7.38 -0.22
N PRO A 96 1.20 6.75 0.86
CA PRO A 96 1.80 5.43 0.74
C PRO A 96 0.74 4.45 0.25
N THR A 97 0.81 4.05 -1.02
CA THR A 97 0.00 2.96 -1.55
C THR A 97 0.69 1.65 -1.18
N VAL A 98 0.35 1.14 0.00
CA VAL A 98 0.75 -0.21 0.41
C VAL A 98 -0.05 -1.20 -0.45
N VAL A 99 0.63 -1.90 -1.35
CA VAL A 99 0.09 -3.09 -2.03
C VAL A 99 0.35 -4.29 -1.14
N VAL A 100 -0.71 -5.06 -0.84
CA VAL A 100 -0.67 -6.05 0.23
C VAL A 100 -1.36 -7.32 -0.21
N ASN A 101 -0.72 -8.45 0.11
CA ASN A 101 -1.24 -9.80 0.03
C ASN A 101 -2.46 -9.92 0.97
N PRO A 102 -3.70 -9.89 0.47
CA PRO A 102 -4.82 -10.16 1.35
C PRO A 102 -4.76 -11.64 1.74
N ARG A 103 -4.80 -11.93 3.05
CA ARG A 103 -5.24 -13.26 3.52
C ARG A 103 -6.52 -13.58 2.73
N SER A 104 -6.57 -14.74 2.08
CA SER A 104 -7.76 -15.26 1.38
C SER A 104 -9.00 -14.93 2.22
N ALA A 105 -9.77 -13.94 1.77
CA ALA A 105 -10.92 -13.45 2.51
C ALA A 105 -12.03 -14.49 2.34
N ALA A 106 -12.01 -15.54 3.17
CA ALA A 106 -13.22 -16.27 3.50
C ALA A 106 -14.20 -15.22 4.04
N MET A 107 -15.18 -14.94 3.19
CA MET A 107 -16.28 -14.01 3.34
C MET A 107 -16.93 -14.18 4.71
N ARG A 108 -16.78 -13.19 5.59
CA ARG A 108 -17.71 -12.97 6.70
C ARG A 108 -18.21 -11.55 6.58
N GLU A 109 -19.38 -11.45 5.98
CA GLU A 109 -20.19 -10.24 5.97
C GLU A 109 -20.54 -9.89 7.41
N ARG A 110 -20.28 -8.66 7.82
CA ARG A 110 -20.88 -8.05 9.01
C ARG A 110 -21.81 -6.95 8.49
N PRO A 111 -23.13 -7.02 8.76
CA PRO A 111 -24.05 -5.98 8.31
C PRO A 111 -23.74 -4.68 9.02
N CYS A 112 -23.67 -3.59 8.26
CA CYS A 112 -23.57 -2.24 8.77
C CYS A 112 -24.90 -1.84 9.42
N LEU A 113 -24.97 -1.89 10.75
CA LEU A 113 -26.06 -1.28 11.51
C LEU A 113 -26.00 0.24 11.31
N HIS A 114 -26.96 0.77 10.55
CA HIS A 114 -27.19 2.21 10.42
C HIS A 114 -27.99 2.66 11.65
N SER A 115 -27.33 3.32 12.60
CA SER A 115 -28.04 4.10 13.62
C SER A 115 -28.49 5.42 12.97
N GLY A 116 -29.74 5.45 12.52
CA GLY A 116 -30.45 6.69 12.20
C GLY A 116 -30.60 7.53 13.47
N ARG A 117 -30.35 8.83 13.35
CA ARG A 117 -30.63 9.81 14.40
C ARG A 117 -31.83 10.63 13.90
N SER A 118 -32.97 10.46 14.58
CA SER A 118 -34.09 11.42 14.56
C SER A 118 -33.69 12.70 15.28
#